data_AF-A0AAU9PNZ8-F1
#
_entry.id   AF-A0AAU9PNZ8-F1
#
_cell.length_a   1.000
_cell.length_b   1.000
_cell.length_c   1.000
_cell.angle_alpha   90.00
_cell.angle_beta   90.00
_cell.angle_gamma   90.00
#
_symmetry.space_group_name_H-M   'P 1'
#
loop_
_entity.id
_entity.type
_entity.pdbx_description
1 polymer ?
#
loop_
_entity_poly.entity_id
_entity_poly.type
_entity_poly.pdbx_seq_one_letter_code
_entity_poly.pdbx_strand_id
1 'polypeptide(L)'
;MTTMKESRDRGFLLQIATVNSKTAKEGQRASAMAARKRGASKQPPPPTESHPKTSESTATSTDPQITPSKPSKIIFFSSIFFLPYLYLIFYHYRIETELKKSILINASLSFAGFFITLMMIPVASRYVLKRNLFGYDINKKGTPQGLVKVPESLGIVVGTVFLVVAILFQYFNFTSDSNWLVEYNAALASICFMILLGFVDDVLDIPWRVKLLLPSIAALPLLMAYAGHTTIMIPKPLVQYNWNRNLGSRMDL
;
A
#
# COMPACT_ATOMS: atom_id res chain seq x y z
N MET A 1 -57.20 36.50 45.59
CA MET A 1 -56.48 35.99 44.39
C MET A 1 -55.34 35.03 44.79
N THR A 2 -55.46 34.30 45.90
CA THR A 2 -54.31 33.68 46.59
C THR A 2 -54.39 32.15 46.60
N THR A 3 -55.59 31.58 46.56
CA THR A 3 -55.87 30.13 46.66
C THR A 3 -55.59 29.33 45.39
N MET A 4 -55.59 29.94 44.20
CA MET A 4 -55.30 29.26 42.93
C MET A 4 -53.80 29.13 42.59
N LYS A 5 -52.90 29.76 43.33
CA LYS A 5 -51.45 29.61 43.11
C LYS A 5 -50.93 28.38 43.87
N GLU A 6 -51.34 28.24 45.13
CA GLU A 6 -50.87 27.17 46.03
C GLU A 6 -51.28 25.75 45.61
N SER A 7 -52.46 25.57 45.00
CA SER A 7 -52.91 24.26 44.50
C SER A 7 -52.00 23.72 43.37
N ARG A 8 -51.48 24.62 42.52
CA ARG A 8 -50.62 24.27 41.37
C ARG A 8 -49.20 23.91 41.81
N ASP A 9 -48.65 24.60 42.80
CA ASP A 9 -47.34 24.29 43.36
C ASP A 9 -47.35 22.94 44.11
N ARG A 10 -48.44 22.62 44.85
CA ARG A 10 -48.62 21.30 45.49
C ARG A 10 -48.69 20.16 44.46
N GLY A 11 -49.34 20.37 43.32
CA GLY A 11 -49.37 19.39 42.22
C GLY A 11 -47.98 19.11 41.63
N PHE A 12 -47.19 20.17 41.40
CA PHE A 12 -45.83 20.05 40.86
C PHE A 12 -44.88 19.33 41.82
N LEU A 13 -44.95 19.64 43.12
CA LEU A 13 -44.13 18.97 44.15
C LEU A 13 -44.47 17.47 44.30
N LEU A 14 -45.75 17.10 44.23
CA LEU A 14 -46.17 15.68 44.22
C LEU A 14 -45.64 14.94 42.97
N GLN A 15 -45.60 15.60 41.82
CA GLN A 15 -45.08 15.01 40.58
C GLN A 15 -43.56 14.78 40.67
N ILE A 16 -42.79 15.72 41.23
CA ILE A 16 -41.35 15.56 41.49
C ILE A 16 -41.07 14.43 42.50
N ALA A 17 -41.82 14.37 43.61
CA ALA A 17 -41.70 13.30 44.60
C ALA A 17 -42.01 11.90 44.01
N THR A 18 -42.98 11.83 43.10
CA THR A 18 -43.34 10.58 42.40
C THR A 18 -42.28 10.15 41.40
N VAL A 19 -41.61 11.07 40.71
CA VAL A 19 -40.47 10.76 39.82
C VAL A 19 -39.26 10.28 40.62
N ASN A 20 -38.89 10.98 41.69
CA ASN A 20 -37.72 10.60 42.51
C ASN A 20 -37.91 9.25 43.25
N SER A 21 -39.14 8.89 43.64
CA SER A 21 -39.40 7.58 44.25
C SER A 21 -39.37 6.42 43.25
N LYS A 22 -39.63 6.67 41.95
CA LYS A 22 -39.46 5.68 40.88
C LYS A 22 -37.99 5.44 40.55
N THR A 23 -37.19 6.50 40.37
CA THR A 23 -35.74 6.37 40.10
C THR A 23 -34.99 5.73 41.28
N ALA A 24 -35.38 6.03 42.53
CA ALA A 24 -34.83 5.34 43.70
C ALA A 24 -35.14 3.82 43.73
N LYS A 25 -36.36 3.42 43.33
CA LYS A 25 -36.75 2.00 43.23
C LYS A 25 -36.05 1.26 42.08
N GLU A 26 -35.74 1.93 40.97
CA GLU A 26 -34.94 1.34 39.89
C GLU A 26 -33.47 1.19 40.28
N GLY A 27 -32.88 2.19 40.94
CA GLY A 27 -31.51 2.09 41.49
C GLY A 27 -31.33 0.93 42.48
N GLN A 28 -32.29 0.72 43.37
CA GLN A 28 -32.28 -0.43 44.30
C GLN A 28 -32.44 -1.77 43.57
N ARG A 29 -33.28 -1.85 42.52
CA ARG A 29 -33.45 -3.09 41.72
C ARG A 29 -32.21 -3.44 40.90
N ALA A 30 -31.49 -2.46 40.35
CA ALA A 30 -30.23 -2.67 39.65
C ALA A 30 -29.14 -3.20 40.60
N SER A 31 -29.00 -2.60 41.78
CA SER A 31 -28.02 -3.03 42.80
C SER A 31 -28.30 -4.45 43.33
N ALA A 32 -29.59 -4.79 43.55
CA ALA A 32 -29.99 -6.12 44.00
C ALA A 32 -29.69 -7.25 42.99
N MET A 33 -29.67 -6.98 41.68
CA MET A 33 -29.26 -7.97 40.68
C MET A 33 -27.74 -8.11 40.55
N ALA A 34 -26.96 -7.03 40.78
CA ALA A 34 -25.50 -7.11 40.81
C ALA A 34 -24.97 -7.91 42.02
N ALA A 35 -25.68 -7.86 43.15
CA ALA A 35 -25.29 -8.56 44.38
C ALA A 35 -25.53 -10.09 44.35
N ARG A 36 -26.41 -10.61 43.49
CA ARG A 36 -26.83 -12.03 43.52
C ARG A 36 -25.92 -13.01 42.75
N LYS A 37 -24.78 -12.57 42.20
CA LYS A 37 -23.83 -13.45 41.47
C LYS A 37 -22.45 -13.59 42.12
N ARG A 38 -22.33 -13.37 43.43
CA ARG A 38 -21.14 -13.63 44.25
C ARG A 38 -21.55 -14.25 45.60
N GLY A 39 -21.62 -15.58 45.70
CA GLY A 39 -22.11 -16.22 46.93
C GLY A 39 -22.27 -17.75 46.96
N ALA A 40 -21.25 -18.51 46.54
CA ALA A 40 -21.01 -19.94 46.87
C ALA A 40 -19.60 -20.28 46.34
N SER A 41 -18.70 -21.02 46.99
CA SER A 41 -18.74 -21.82 48.22
C SER A 41 -17.47 -21.56 49.07
N LYS A 42 -17.45 -21.98 50.34
CA LYS A 42 -16.30 -21.87 51.25
C LYS A 42 -16.18 -23.17 52.08
N GLN A 43 -15.01 -23.79 52.11
CA GLN A 43 -14.68 -24.98 52.94
C GLN A 43 -13.23 -24.83 53.48
N PRO A 44 -12.88 -25.29 54.71
CA PRO A 44 -11.63 -24.90 55.39
C PRO A 44 -10.42 -25.85 55.17
N PRO A 45 -9.17 -25.41 55.50
CA PRO A 45 -7.87 -26.07 55.20
C PRO A 45 -7.25 -26.76 56.46
N PRO A 46 -6.03 -27.40 56.48
CA PRO A 46 -4.66 -26.83 56.21
C PRO A 46 -3.64 -27.86 55.63
N PRO A 47 -2.29 -27.68 55.64
CA PRO A 47 -1.41 -26.48 55.75
C PRO A 47 -0.53 -26.23 54.47
N THR A 48 -0.21 -24.99 54.08
CA THR A 48 1.07 -24.26 54.35
C THR A 48 2.30 -25.01 53.81
N GLU A 49 2.92 -24.64 52.67
CA GLU A 49 3.69 -23.41 52.35
C GLU A 49 3.79 -23.18 50.81
N SER A 50 4.32 -22.09 50.21
CA SER A 50 4.63 -20.70 50.66
C SER A 50 4.82 -19.72 49.47
N HIS A 51 4.81 -18.42 49.80
CA HIS A 51 5.12 -17.23 48.99
C HIS A 51 5.55 -16.12 50.00
N PRO A 52 6.26 -15.00 49.67
CA PRO A 52 6.11 -14.22 48.42
C PRO A 52 7.36 -13.44 47.88
N LYS A 53 7.28 -12.86 46.67
CA LYS A 53 7.18 -11.38 46.45
C LYS A 53 7.29 -10.96 44.98
N THR A 54 6.44 -9.99 44.63
CA THR A 54 6.40 -9.24 43.37
C THR A 54 7.62 -8.33 43.19
N SER A 55 8.01 -8.07 41.94
CA SER A 55 8.67 -6.83 41.54
C SER A 55 8.22 -6.45 40.13
N GLU A 56 8.01 -5.15 39.92
CA GLU A 56 7.56 -4.56 38.65
C GLU A 56 8.74 -4.36 37.68
N SER A 57 8.42 -3.98 36.43
CA SER A 57 9.34 -3.84 35.28
C SER A 57 9.81 -5.20 34.71
N THR A 58 9.87 -5.42 33.40
CA THR A 58 10.10 -4.44 32.32
C THR A 58 9.23 -4.72 31.09
N ALA A 59 8.81 -3.64 30.42
CA ALA A 59 8.13 -3.71 29.14
C ALA A 59 9.02 -4.38 28.08
N THR A 60 8.65 -5.59 27.65
CA THR A 60 9.30 -6.24 26.50
C THR A 60 8.52 -5.92 25.25
N SER A 61 9.03 -4.97 24.46
CA SER A 61 8.52 -4.59 23.15
C SER A 61 8.32 -5.82 22.27
N THR A 62 7.07 -6.21 22.02
CA THR A 62 6.74 -7.28 21.08
C THR A 62 6.77 -6.72 19.66
N ASP A 63 7.97 -6.32 19.23
CA ASP A 63 8.20 -5.78 17.90
C ASP A 63 7.98 -6.91 16.87
N PRO A 64 7.17 -6.73 15.80
CA PRO A 64 6.83 -7.81 14.90
C PRO A 64 8.06 -8.31 14.15
N GLN A 65 8.54 -9.52 14.50
CA GLN A 65 9.65 -10.12 13.76
C GLN A 65 9.24 -10.44 12.32
N ILE A 66 9.72 -9.62 11.40
CA ILE A 66 9.75 -9.91 9.97
C ILE A 66 10.59 -11.18 9.80
N THR A 67 9.99 -12.26 9.32
CA THR A 67 10.72 -13.51 9.07
C THR A 67 11.87 -13.27 8.11
N PRO A 68 13.13 -13.61 8.47
CA PRO A 68 14.26 -13.31 7.62
C PRO A 68 14.12 -14.07 6.30
N SER A 69 14.15 -13.32 5.20
CA SER A 69 14.27 -13.91 3.87
C SER A 69 15.55 -14.73 3.81
N LYS A 70 15.55 -15.87 3.10
CA LYS A 70 16.72 -16.74 2.98
C LYS A 70 17.53 -16.27 1.75
N PRO A 71 18.54 -15.40 1.87
CA PRO A 71 19.18 -14.76 0.73
C PRO A 71 19.80 -15.78 -0.22
N SER A 72 20.35 -16.88 0.31
CA SER A 72 20.92 -17.99 -0.48
C SER A 72 19.93 -18.58 -1.48
N LYS A 73 18.63 -18.67 -1.14
CA LYS A 73 17.59 -19.14 -2.08
C LYS A 73 17.29 -18.09 -3.15
N ILE A 74 17.21 -16.82 -2.77
CA ILE A 74 16.95 -15.71 -3.69
C ILE A 74 18.10 -15.57 -4.70
N ILE A 75 19.35 -15.67 -4.24
CA ILE A 75 20.54 -15.61 -5.10
C ILE A 75 20.56 -16.81 -6.05
N PHE A 76 20.27 -18.03 -5.57
CA PHE A 76 20.19 -19.23 -6.42
C PHE A 76 19.13 -19.08 -7.53
N PHE A 77 17.90 -18.68 -7.17
CA PHE A 77 16.84 -18.46 -8.16
C PHE A 77 17.11 -17.26 -9.07
N SER A 78 17.75 -16.19 -8.61
CA SER A 78 18.13 -15.07 -9.47
C SER A 78 19.21 -15.49 -10.48
N SER A 79 20.22 -16.24 -10.02
CA SER A 79 21.34 -16.72 -10.82
C SER A 79 20.89 -17.60 -11.99
N ILE A 80 19.86 -18.44 -11.81
CA ILE A 80 19.35 -19.31 -12.90
C ILE A 80 18.76 -18.52 -14.08
N PHE A 81 18.29 -17.29 -13.87
CA PHE A 81 17.80 -16.40 -14.93
C PHE A 81 18.87 -15.43 -15.44
N PHE A 82 19.73 -14.91 -14.53
CA PHE A 82 20.78 -13.96 -14.90
C PHE A 82 21.93 -14.59 -15.71
N LEU A 83 22.36 -15.80 -15.38
CA LEU A 83 23.49 -16.43 -16.07
C LEU A 83 23.21 -16.74 -17.55
N PRO A 84 22.06 -17.33 -17.94
CA PRO A 84 21.73 -17.52 -19.36
C PRO A 84 21.58 -16.20 -20.11
N TYR A 85 20.98 -15.18 -19.49
CA TYR A 85 20.80 -13.86 -20.08
C TYR A 85 22.15 -13.19 -20.40
N LEU A 86 23.08 -13.20 -19.44
CA LEU A 86 24.44 -12.68 -19.65
C LEU A 86 25.21 -13.48 -20.72
N TYR A 87 25.11 -14.82 -20.69
CA TYR A 87 25.73 -15.67 -21.72
C TYR A 87 25.22 -15.35 -23.13
N LEU A 88 23.90 -15.19 -23.30
CA LEU A 88 23.31 -14.86 -24.59
C LEU A 88 23.78 -13.50 -25.12
N ILE A 89 23.80 -12.46 -24.28
CA ILE A 89 24.20 -11.09 -24.67
C ILE A 89 25.69 -10.98 -24.97
N PHE A 90 26.54 -11.59 -24.15
CA PHE A 90 27.99 -11.40 -24.27
C PHE A 90 28.64 -12.37 -25.26
N TYR A 91 28.19 -13.63 -25.31
CA TYR A 91 28.84 -14.71 -26.06
C TYR A 91 28.07 -15.17 -27.31
N HIS A 92 26.75 -15.38 -27.21
CA HIS A 92 25.96 -15.94 -28.33
C HIS A 92 25.63 -14.90 -29.41
N TYR A 93 25.10 -13.73 -29.01
CA TYR A 93 24.75 -12.67 -29.95
C TYR A 93 25.94 -11.73 -30.22
N ARG A 94 26.20 -11.48 -31.50
CA ARG A 94 27.14 -10.46 -31.99
C ARG A 94 26.53 -9.06 -31.89
N ILE A 95 26.22 -8.64 -30.67
CA ILE A 95 25.74 -7.29 -30.36
C ILE A 95 26.91 -6.29 -30.45
N GLU A 96 26.65 -5.10 -30.98
CA GLU A 96 27.59 -3.99 -31.08
C GLU A 96 28.18 -3.59 -29.73
N THR A 97 29.46 -3.19 -29.73
CA THR A 97 30.20 -2.86 -28.51
C THR A 97 29.59 -1.70 -27.74
N GLU A 98 29.05 -0.68 -28.42
CA GLU A 98 28.39 0.46 -27.77
C GLU A 98 27.12 0.02 -27.03
N LEU A 99 26.24 -0.76 -27.67
CA LEU A 99 25.05 -1.27 -27.02
C LEU A 99 25.38 -2.22 -25.84
N LYS A 100 26.47 -3.00 -25.92
CA LYS A 100 26.98 -3.77 -24.76
C LYS A 100 27.41 -2.87 -23.60
N LYS A 101 28.06 -1.73 -23.85
CA LYS A 101 28.39 -0.73 -22.82
C LYS A 101 27.12 -0.13 -22.22
N SER A 102 26.15 0.29 -23.03
CA SER A 102 24.86 0.83 -22.59
C SER A 102 24.15 -0.11 -21.61
N ILE A 103 24.05 -1.40 -21.96
CA ILE A 103 23.44 -2.42 -21.10
C ILE A 103 24.19 -2.56 -19.77
N LEU A 104 25.52 -2.54 -19.80
CA LEU A 104 26.35 -2.67 -18.60
C LEU A 104 26.25 -1.43 -17.67
N ILE A 105 26.22 -0.23 -18.23
CA ILE A 105 26.00 1.03 -17.49
C ILE A 105 24.60 1.05 -16.87
N ASN A 106 23.56 0.65 -17.62
CA ASN A 106 22.21 0.56 -17.07
C ASN A 106 22.12 -0.47 -15.93
N ALA A 107 22.79 -1.62 -16.07
CA ALA A 107 22.83 -2.65 -15.03
C ALA A 107 23.56 -2.17 -13.75
N SER A 108 24.69 -1.47 -13.88
CA SER A 108 25.44 -0.96 -12.72
C SER A 108 24.68 0.17 -12.00
N LEU A 109 24.08 1.09 -12.75
CA LEU A 109 23.22 2.15 -12.20
C LEU A 109 21.97 1.58 -11.52
N SER A 110 21.33 0.57 -12.12
CA SER A 110 20.18 -0.13 -11.52
C SER A 110 20.56 -0.86 -10.22
N PHE A 111 21.73 -1.49 -10.18
CA PHE A 111 22.26 -2.14 -8.97
C PHE A 111 22.52 -1.12 -7.85
N ALA A 112 23.13 0.03 -8.18
CA ALA A 112 23.30 1.13 -7.22
C ALA A 112 21.94 1.68 -6.73
N GLY A 113 21.00 1.89 -7.66
CA GLY A 113 19.63 2.33 -7.37
C GLY A 113 18.92 1.42 -6.37
N PHE A 114 19.06 0.09 -6.49
CA PHE A 114 18.50 -0.88 -5.55
C PHE A 114 18.96 -0.64 -4.10
N PHE A 115 20.26 -0.43 -3.85
CA PHE A 115 20.75 -0.13 -2.50
C PHE A 115 20.27 1.24 -1.98
N ILE A 116 20.22 2.25 -2.86
CA ILE A 116 19.70 3.58 -2.53
C ILE A 116 18.23 3.45 -2.09
N THR A 117 17.41 2.71 -2.84
CA THR A 117 16.00 2.45 -2.49
C THR A 117 15.87 1.72 -1.15
N LEU A 118 16.67 0.67 -0.90
CA LEU A 118 16.68 -0.04 0.40
C LEU A 118 17.03 0.89 1.58
N MET A 119 17.93 1.85 1.38
CA MET A 119 18.32 2.83 2.40
C MET A 119 17.26 3.92 2.59
N MET A 120 16.58 4.36 1.52
CA MET A 120 15.59 5.44 1.56
C MET A 120 14.22 5.01 2.09
N ILE A 121 13.76 3.78 1.82
CA ILE A 121 12.48 3.25 2.31
C ILE A 121 12.28 3.40 3.84
N PRO A 122 13.20 2.96 4.72
CA PRO A 122 13.02 3.08 6.17
C PRO A 122 13.07 4.53 6.66
N VAL A 123 13.75 5.43 5.93
CA VAL A 123 13.75 6.87 6.22
C VAL A 123 12.39 7.48 5.85
N ALA A 124 11.93 7.27 4.61
CA ALA A 124 10.67 7.82 4.10
C ALA A 124 9.44 7.30 4.87
N SER A 125 9.43 6.01 5.23
CA SER A 125 8.42 5.37 6.09
C SER A 125 8.11 6.20 7.35
N ARG A 126 9.15 6.72 8.02
CA ARG A 126 8.99 7.55 9.24
C ARG A 126 8.30 8.89 8.97
N TYR A 127 8.42 9.47 7.77
CA TYR A 127 7.75 10.71 7.40
C TYR A 127 6.30 10.48 6.99
N VAL A 128 6.06 9.42 6.20
CA VAL A 128 4.73 8.95 5.78
C VAL A 128 3.85 8.64 7.00
N LEU A 129 4.36 7.86 7.95
CA LEU A 129 3.66 7.54 9.21
C LEU A 129 3.31 8.80 10.03
N LYS A 130 4.19 9.81 10.07
CA LYS A 130 3.94 11.10 10.74
C LYS A 130 2.83 11.92 10.06
N ARG A 131 2.57 11.69 8.78
CA ARG A 131 1.50 12.35 8.01
C ARG A 131 0.17 11.58 8.04
N ASN A 132 0.07 10.53 8.85
CA ASN A 132 -1.12 9.69 8.99
C ASN A 132 -1.49 8.92 7.70
N LEU A 133 -0.53 8.75 6.78
CA LEU A 133 -0.65 7.92 5.57
C LEU A 133 -0.25 6.48 5.93
N PHE A 134 -1.19 5.69 6.41
CA PHE A 134 -0.93 4.30 6.79
C PHE A 134 -2.17 3.42 6.70
N GLY A 135 -1.92 2.14 6.38
CA GLY A 135 -2.90 1.08 6.35
C GLY A 135 -2.71 0.08 7.47
N TYR A 136 -3.71 -0.78 7.65
CA TYR A 136 -3.62 -2.00 8.44
C TYR A 136 -3.68 -3.21 7.50
N ASP A 137 -2.87 -4.25 7.77
CA ASP A 137 -2.88 -5.47 6.96
C ASP A 137 -4.21 -6.22 7.12
N ILE A 138 -5.09 -6.06 6.14
CA ILE A 138 -6.43 -6.66 6.13
C ILE A 138 -6.42 -8.20 6.13
N ASN A 139 -5.30 -8.82 5.75
CA ASN A 139 -5.13 -10.28 5.73
C ASN A 139 -4.66 -10.83 7.09
N LYS A 140 -4.37 -9.96 8.07
CA LYS A 140 -3.90 -10.32 9.42
C LYS A 140 -4.85 -9.90 10.55
N LYS A 141 -6.11 -9.59 10.22
CA LYS A 141 -7.16 -9.22 11.18
C LYS A 141 -7.24 -10.21 12.34
N GLY A 142 -7.34 -9.68 13.56
CA GLY A 142 -7.39 -10.48 14.80
C GLY A 142 -6.03 -10.94 15.35
N THR A 143 -4.94 -10.79 14.60
CA THR A 143 -3.57 -11.01 15.12
C THR A 143 -2.99 -9.69 15.65
N PRO A 144 -2.04 -9.73 16.61
CA PRO A 144 -1.32 -8.51 17.04
C PRO A 144 -0.56 -7.84 15.89
N GLN A 145 -0.17 -8.60 14.85
CA GLN A 145 0.48 -8.05 13.65
C GLN A 145 -0.47 -7.21 12.78
N GLY A 146 -1.77 -7.49 12.80
CA GLY A 146 -2.78 -6.74 12.04
C GLY A 146 -3.12 -5.37 12.62
N LEU A 147 -2.67 -5.08 13.85
CA LEU A 147 -2.83 -3.78 14.52
C LEU A 147 -1.63 -2.83 14.28
N VAL A 148 -0.60 -3.31 13.59
CA VAL A 148 0.60 -2.53 13.27
C VAL A 148 0.31 -1.62 12.08
N LYS A 149 0.64 -0.33 12.22
CA LYS A 149 0.48 0.66 11.15
C LYS A 149 1.55 0.43 10.09
N VAL A 150 1.14 0.16 8.86
CA VAL A 150 2.03 -0.01 7.70
C VAL A 150 2.04 1.29 6.89
N PRO A 151 3.22 1.89 6.60
CA PRO A 151 3.30 3.10 5.77
C PRO A 151 2.75 2.86 4.37
N GLU A 152 1.90 3.76 3.88
CA GLU A 152 1.34 3.71 2.53
C GLU A 152 2.11 4.61 1.55
N SER A 153 1.82 4.49 0.25
CA SER A 153 2.44 5.30 -0.82
C SER A 153 3.98 5.32 -0.88
N LEU A 154 4.67 4.31 -0.33
CA LEU A 154 6.14 4.18 -0.42
C LEU A 154 6.66 4.04 -1.88
N GLY A 155 5.77 3.78 -2.84
CA GLY A 155 6.07 3.76 -4.27
C GLY A 155 6.72 5.06 -4.78
N ILE A 156 6.41 6.22 -4.19
CA ILE A 156 7.04 7.50 -4.57
C ILE A 156 8.57 7.49 -4.38
N VAL A 157 9.07 6.76 -3.36
CA VAL A 157 10.50 6.63 -3.09
C VAL A 157 11.18 5.82 -4.19
N VAL A 158 10.58 4.69 -4.56
CA VAL A 158 11.07 3.81 -5.62
C VAL A 158 11.05 4.55 -6.96
N GLY A 159 9.94 5.24 -7.26
CA GLY A 159 9.78 6.04 -8.48
C GLY A 159 10.78 7.20 -8.58
N THR A 160 11.04 7.90 -7.47
CA THR A 160 12.02 9.00 -7.46
C THR A 160 13.44 8.48 -7.68
N VAL A 161 13.84 7.37 -7.04
CA VAL A 161 15.16 6.74 -7.28
C VAL A 161 15.26 6.26 -8.73
N PHE A 162 14.20 5.64 -9.27
CA PHE A 162 14.14 5.24 -10.68
C PHE A 162 14.36 6.44 -11.63
N LEU A 163 13.65 7.55 -11.43
CA LEU A 163 13.81 8.75 -12.26
C LEU A 163 15.23 9.31 -12.19
N VAL A 164 15.82 9.43 -10.99
CA VAL A 164 17.21 9.88 -10.83
C VAL A 164 18.19 8.95 -11.56
N VAL A 165 18.04 7.64 -11.39
CA VAL A 165 18.86 6.63 -12.07
C VAL A 165 18.73 6.71 -13.59
N ALA A 166 17.51 6.91 -14.11
CA ALA A 166 17.25 7.00 -15.55
C ALA A 166 17.74 8.32 -16.17
N ILE A 167 17.71 9.43 -15.42
CA ILE A 167 18.32 10.71 -15.84
C ILE A 167 19.85 10.61 -15.82
N LEU A 168 20.44 9.91 -14.85
CA LEU A 168 21.89 9.64 -14.85
C LEU A 168 22.29 8.73 -16.01
N PHE A 169 21.50 7.69 -16.32
CA PHE A 169 21.73 6.85 -17.50
C PHE A 169 21.71 7.65 -18.79
N GLN A 170 20.78 8.60 -18.93
CA GLN A 170 20.68 9.49 -20.09
C GLN A 170 21.98 10.26 -20.34
N TYR A 171 22.58 10.84 -19.29
CA TYR A 171 23.83 11.58 -19.37
C TYR A 171 25.01 10.74 -19.88
N PHE A 172 25.07 9.45 -19.53
CA PHE A 172 26.13 8.56 -19.98
C PHE A 172 25.88 7.93 -21.36
N ASN A 173 24.63 7.89 -21.83
CA ASN A 173 24.24 7.08 -22.99
C ASN A 173 23.79 7.88 -24.23
N PHE A 174 23.30 9.11 -24.07
CA PHE A 174 22.78 9.91 -25.18
C PHE A 174 23.58 11.19 -25.41
N THR A 175 23.95 11.43 -26.67
CA THR A 175 24.46 12.72 -27.15
C THR A 175 23.30 13.69 -27.43
N SER A 176 23.52 14.99 -27.24
CA SER A 176 22.52 16.06 -27.40
C SER A 176 21.80 16.05 -28.75
N ASP A 177 22.47 15.63 -29.83
CA ASP A 177 21.95 15.64 -31.20
C ASP A 177 21.13 14.39 -31.57
N SER A 178 20.84 13.51 -30.61
CA SER A 178 20.12 12.26 -30.89
C SER A 178 18.60 12.42 -30.88
N ASN A 179 17.93 12.04 -31.97
CA ASN A 179 16.45 12.06 -32.07
C ASN A 179 15.78 11.24 -30.94
N TRP A 180 16.42 10.15 -30.52
CA TRP A 180 16.01 9.30 -29.40
C TRP A 180 15.87 10.05 -28.06
N LEU A 181 16.57 11.18 -27.89
CA LEU A 181 16.51 11.99 -26.68
C LEU A 181 15.11 12.59 -26.45
N VAL A 182 14.37 12.90 -27.53
CA VAL A 182 13.00 13.42 -27.46
C VAL A 182 12.04 12.35 -26.95
N GLU A 183 12.09 11.15 -27.55
CA GLU A 183 11.28 10.00 -27.13
C GLU A 183 11.62 9.57 -25.69
N TYR A 184 12.90 9.56 -25.32
CA TYR A 184 13.36 9.19 -23.99
C TYR A 184 12.90 10.19 -22.92
N ASN A 185 13.06 11.50 -23.16
CA ASN A 185 12.57 12.54 -22.26
C ASN A 185 11.03 12.50 -22.11
N ALA A 186 10.31 12.21 -23.20
CA ALA A 186 8.86 12.06 -23.17
C ALA A 186 8.42 10.83 -22.36
N ALA A 187 9.14 9.70 -22.48
CA ALA A 187 8.91 8.52 -21.64
C ALA A 187 9.18 8.82 -20.15
N LEU A 188 10.29 9.51 -19.82
CA LEU A 188 10.58 9.93 -18.45
C LEU A 188 9.50 10.88 -17.89
N ALA A 189 9.05 11.86 -18.68
CA ALA A 189 7.98 12.76 -18.29
C ALA A 189 6.67 12.01 -18.03
N SER A 190 6.32 11.05 -18.90
CA SER A 190 5.14 10.20 -18.74
C SER A 190 5.19 9.34 -17.47
N ILE A 191 6.33 8.72 -17.19
CA ILE A 191 6.55 7.94 -15.95
C ILE A 191 6.50 8.87 -14.72
N CYS A 192 7.10 10.06 -14.79
CA CYS A 192 7.06 11.06 -13.72
C CYS A 192 5.62 11.50 -13.40
N PHE A 193 4.81 11.81 -14.42
CA PHE A 193 3.39 12.11 -14.22
C PHE A 193 2.63 10.93 -13.64
N MET A 194 2.89 9.69 -14.06
CA MET A 194 2.25 8.50 -13.48
C MET A 194 2.60 8.31 -12.00
N ILE A 195 3.87 8.49 -11.62
CA ILE A 195 4.32 8.41 -10.21
C ILE A 195 3.65 9.51 -9.38
N LEU A 196 3.61 10.74 -9.88
CA LEU A 196 2.99 11.87 -9.19
C LEU A 196 1.47 11.67 -9.05
N LEU A 197 0.78 11.26 -10.12
CA LEU A 197 -0.66 11.02 -10.08
C LEU A 197 -1.03 9.81 -9.22
N GLY A 198 -0.19 8.77 -9.17
CA GLY A 198 -0.35 7.66 -8.22
C GLY A 198 -0.21 8.10 -6.76
N PHE A 199 0.79 8.92 -6.43
CA PHE A 199 0.93 9.50 -5.09
C PHE A 199 -0.24 10.44 -4.74
N VAL A 200 -0.71 11.24 -5.69
CA VAL A 200 -1.88 12.13 -5.49
C VAL A 200 -3.16 11.31 -5.31
N ASP A 201 -3.31 10.17 -5.98
CA ASP A 201 -4.42 9.23 -5.77
C ASP A 201 -4.39 8.61 -4.37
N ASP A 202 -3.22 8.17 -3.90
CA ASP A 202 -3.00 7.64 -2.55
C ASP A 202 -3.26 8.68 -1.43
N VAL A 203 -3.14 9.98 -1.72
CA VAL A 203 -3.32 11.07 -0.73
C VAL A 203 -4.72 11.67 -0.75
N LEU A 204 -5.41 11.65 -1.90
CA LEU A 204 -6.71 12.31 -2.09
C LEU A 204 -7.90 11.34 -2.20
N ASP A 205 -7.69 10.02 -2.17
CA ASP A 205 -8.74 8.99 -2.28
C ASP A 205 -9.71 9.25 -3.46
N ILE A 206 -9.16 9.46 -4.65
CA ILE A 206 -9.89 9.98 -5.80
C ILE A 206 -11.00 9.00 -6.25
N PRO A 207 -12.20 9.46 -6.65
CA PRO A 207 -13.25 8.58 -7.15
C PRO A 207 -12.83 7.80 -8.40
N TRP A 208 -13.23 6.53 -8.47
CA TRP A 208 -12.85 5.56 -9.52
C TRP A 208 -12.99 6.06 -10.96
N ARG A 209 -13.94 6.96 -11.24
CA ARG A 209 -14.16 7.56 -12.57
C ARG A 209 -12.95 8.38 -13.05
N VAL A 210 -12.32 9.11 -12.14
CA VAL A 210 -11.13 9.93 -12.44
C VAL A 210 -9.88 9.05 -12.49
N LYS A 211 -9.80 7.98 -11.67
CA LYS A 211 -8.72 6.98 -11.75
C LYS A 211 -8.54 6.38 -13.15
N LEU A 212 -9.63 6.25 -13.93
CA LEU A 212 -9.58 5.82 -15.34
C LEU A 212 -9.00 6.87 -16.31
N LEU A 213 -8.99 8.16 -15.94
CA LEU A 213 -8.48 9.26 -16.75
C LEU A 213 -7.03 9.63 -16.44
N LEU A 214 -6.54 9.36 -15.22
CA LEU A 214 -5.16 9.66 -14.81
C LEU A 214 -4.11 9.05 -15.78
N PRO A 215 -4.22 7.78 -16.23
CA PRO A 215 -3.27 7.21 -17.18
C PRO A 215 -3.26 7.91 -18.54
N SER A 216 -4.43 8.34 -19.02
CA SER A 216 -4.58 9.04 -20.31
C SER A 216 -3.86 10.39 -20.30
N ILE A 217 -3.93 11.12 -19.17
CA ILE A 217 -3.21 12.39 -18.98
C ILE A 217 -1.70 12.13 -18.87
N ALA A 218 -1.29 11.13 -18.08
CA ALA A 218 0.12 10.76 -17.94
C ALA A 218 0.76 10.28 -19.26
N ALA A 219 -0.02 9.71 -20.20
CA ALA A 219 0.46 9.28 -21.51
C ALA A 219 0.67 10.42 -22.53
N LEU A 220 0.19 11.64 -22.27
CA LEU A 220 0.25 12.74 -23.24
C LEU A 220 1.68 13.10 -23.73
N PRO A 221 2.73 13.15 -22.89
CA PRO A 221 4.08 13.43 -23.38
C PRO A 221 4.56 12.39 -24.39
N LEU A 222 4.28 11.10 -24.11
CA LEU A 222 4.66 10.00 -24.98
C LEU A 222 3.89 10.05 -26.31
N LEU A 223 2.60 10.40 -26.28
CA LEU A 223 1.79 10.61 -27.49
C LEU A 223 2.33 11.77 -28.35
N MET A 224 2.74 12.88 -27.72
CA MET A 224 3.28 14.05 -28.42
C MET A 224 4.66 13.81 -29.04
N ALA A 225 5.47 12.90 -28.47
CA ALA A 225 6.78 12.53 -29.01
C ALA A 225 6.75 11.34 -29.98
N TYR A 226 5.59 10.73 -30.22
CA TYR A 226 5.48 9.53 -31.05
C TYR A 226 5.67 9.86 -32.54
N ALA A 227 6.84 9.54 -33.09
CA ALA A 227 7.18 9.68 -34.50
C ALA A 227 7.00 8.38 -35.33
N GLY A 228 6.52 7.30 -34.70
CA GLY A 228 6.40 5.98 -35.32
C GLY A 228 5.22 5.80 -36.27
N HIS A 229 5.18 4.66 -36.97
CA HIS A 229 4.07 4.30 -37.83
C HIS A 229 2.77 4.06 -37.04
N THR A 230 1.63 4.46 -37.60
CA THR A 230 0.29 4.18 -37.05
C THR A 230 -0.32 2.85 -37.53
N THR A 231 0.41 2.11 -38.37
CA THR A 231 -0.02 0.82 -38.93
C THR A 231 0.19 -0.31 -37.92
N ILE A 232 -0.89 -1.01 -37.56
CA ILE A 232 -0.86 -2.16 -36.65
C ILE A 232 -0.86 -3.47 -37.44
N MET A 233 0.13 -4.33 -37.18
CA MET A 233 0.17 -5.69 -37.74
C MET A 233 -0.72 -6.64 -36.93
N ILE A 234 -1.68 -7.28 -37.59
CA ILE A 234 -2.58 -8.25 -36.94
C ILE A 234 -1.78 -9.54 -36.65
N PRO A 235 -1.79 -10.07 -35.41
CA PRO A 235 -1.07 -11.29 -35.09
C PRO A 235 -1.68 -12.50 -35.83
N LYS A 236 -0.81 -13.37 -36.35
CA LYS A 236 -1.16 -14.50 -37.23
C LYS A 236 -2.41 -15.32 -36.84
N PRO A 237 -2.68 -15.70 -35.57
CA PRO A 237 -3.91 -16.43 -35.22
C PRO A 237 -5.22 -15.65 -35.50
N LEU A 238 -5.21 -14.32 -35.43
CA LEU A 238 -6.39 -13.50 -35.72
C LEU A 238 -6.58 -13.24 -37.23
N VAL A 239 -5.49 -13.29 -38.02
CA VAL A 239 -5.55 -13.14 -39.48
C VAL A 239 -6.37 -14.28 -40.11
N GLN A 240 -6.10 -15.53 -39.73
CA GLN A 240 -6.86 -16.68 -40.26
C GLN A 240 -8.34 -16.62 -39.86
N TYR A 241 -8.68 -16.19 -38.64
CA TYR A 241 -10.07 -16.08 -38.19
C TYR A 241 -10.87 -15.00 -38.96
N ASN A 242 -10.26 -13.85 -39.24
CA ASN A 242 -10.92 -12.78 -40.00
C ASN A 242 -10.98 -13.09 -41.51
N TRP A 243 -9.99 -13.81 -42.06
CA TRP A 243 -10.01 -14.29 -43.45
C TRP A 243 -11.16 -15.26 -43.69
N ASN A 244 -11.30 -16.27 -42.80
CA ASN A 244 -12.29 -17.34 -42.96
C ASN A 244 -13.76 -16.86 -42.86
N ARG A 245 -14.02 -15.71 -42.21
CA ARG A 245 -15.39 -15.14 -42.09
C ARG A 245 -15.79 -14.14 -43.17
N ASN A 246 -14.85 -13.50 -43.87
CA ASN A 246 -15.16 -12.40 -44.81
C ASN A 246 -15.15 -12.78 -46.29
N LEU A 247 -14.66 -13.98 -46.65
CA LEU A 247 -14.61 -14.47 -48.03
C LEU A 247 -15.64 -15.56 -48.33
N GLY A 248 -16.08 -16.32 -47.32
CA GLY A 248 -17.12 -17.35 -47.49
C GLY A 248 -18.53 -16.79 -47.81
N SER A 249 -18.76 -15.49 -47.60
CA SER A 249 -20.03 -14.81 -47.83
C SER A 249 -19.96 -13.75 -48.95
N ARG A 250 -18.86 -13.75 -49.74
CA ARG A 250 -18.61 -12.80 -50.82
C ARG A 250 -18.33 -13.49 -52.17
N MET A 251 -18.73 -14.77 -52.29
CA MET A 251 -18.73 -15.55 -53.53
C MET A 251 -20.14 -16.06 -53.92
N ASP A 252 -21.19 -15.61 -53.21
CA ASP A 252 -22.59 -15.98 -53.45
C ASP A 252 -23.42 -14.87 -54.15
N LEU A 253 -22.74 -13.97 -54.89
CA LEU A 253 -23.33 -12.90 -55.72
C LEU A 253 -22.56 -12.73 -57.03
#